data_AF-S9UMR2-F1
#
_entry.id   AF-S9UMR2-F1
#
_cell.length_a   1.000
_cell.length_b   1.000
_cell.length_c   1.000
_cell.angle_alpha   90.00
_cell.angle_beta   90.00
_cell.angle_gamma   90.00
#
_symmetry.space_group_name_H-M   'P 1'
#
loop_
_entity.id
_entity.type
_entity.pdbx_description
1 polymer ?
#
loop_
_entity_poly.entity_id
_entity_poly.type
_entity_poly.pdbx_seq_one_letter_code
_entity_poly.pdbx_strand_id
1 'polypeptide(L)'
;MFGADKHSFLGGVKKHIYRCVARPHKGSASAVNAGSIDAYVEQNKDAASSARCRTALFNNVKVCPTCGKPNGYTMTTCNQCQGSLVAVALSTTPNLFTAFLLSIAEGPKFPLKVSMRTDGPDVMVFDDPLALSPLHFCAIPTEVFIPDWRYLTLNPQRGLQVCQLLVDSCHAAAREQFLSDEVFCSSILREKDFDVATQMIMGFNFPPSQNQIHIQYMLPVLMPHQYMLFLRGVHYTAQRFFPVSYVHACLVQLVKRGTAFSKADLDLDVGAFIARLEEQCGVCYAEVHAQFLIDVDRLHQRYAKWDNSSFTGSYKVMEGTRGKLVFTNAIDGKETIVDEHEAYEGEKSILQNYGKDGQETGSFGFYSFPKPINHIDFSFLD
;
A
#
# COMPACT_ATOMS: atom_id res chain seq x y z
N MET A 1 15.40 -0.12 -22.88
CA MET A 1 14.63 -0.85 -21.84
C MET A 1 14.52 0.06 -20.63
N PHE A 2 13.32 0.31 -20.11
CA PHE A 2 13.07 1.26 -19.01
C PHE A 2 13.27 0.60 -17.64
N GLY A 3 14.44 -0.02 -17.48
CA GLY A 3 14.78 -0.83 -16.32
C GLY A 3 14.28 -2.27 -16.38
N ALA A 4 13.18 -2.60 -17.08
CA ALA A 4 12.67 -3.97 -17.14
C ALA A 4 11.84 -4.30 -18.39
N ASP A 5 11.58 -5.59 -18.58
CA ASP A 5 10.53 -6.16 -19.43
C ASP A 5 9.79 -7.29 -18.66
N LYS A 6 9.02 -8.16 -19.35
CA LYS A 6 8.27 -9.26 -18.71
C LYS A 6 9.15 -10.39 -18.16
N HIS A 7 10.41 -10.46 -18.58
CA HIS A 7 11.32 -11.57 -18.34
C HIS A 7 12.67 -11.13 -17.77
N SER A 8 12.93 -9.82 -17.64
CA SER A 8 14.17 -9.30 -17.12
C SER A 8 14.00 -7.94 -16.43
N PHE A 9 14.92 -7.62 -15.53
CA PHE A 9 15.00 -6.31 -14.89
C PHE A 9 16.43 -5.97 -14.46
N LEU A 10 16.75 -4.67 -14.41
CA LEU A 10 17.99 -4.16 -13.85
C LEU A 10 18.01 -4.34 -12.34
N GLY A 11 19.10 -4.89 -11.81
CA GLY A 11 19.22 -5.35 -10.43
C GLY A 11 20.43 -4.79 -9.71
N GLY A 12 20.36 -4.74 -8.38
CA GLY A 12 21.38 -4.23 -7.50
C GLY A 12 21.62 -2.74 -7.75
N VAL A 13 20.61 -1.91 -7.43
CA VAL A 13 20.75 -0.45 -7.50
C VAL A 13 22.01 -0.03 -6.73
N LYS A 14 22.92 0.69 -7.39
CA LYS A 14 24.15 1.16 -6.73
C LYS A 14 23.78 2.19 -5.66
N LYS A 15 24.60 2.27 -4.60
CA LYS A 15 24.42 3.28 -3.57
C LYS A 15 24.43 4.69 -4.19
N HIS A 16 23.57 5.57 -3.68
CA HIS A 16 23.45 6.99 -4.07
C HIS A 16 22.88 7.27 -5.46
N ILE A 17 22.43 6.26 -6.21
CA ILE A 17 21.87 6.45 -7.56
C ILE A 17 20.61 7.28 -7.57
N TYR A 18 19.74 7.05 -6.60
CA TYR A 18 18.65 7.96 -6.32
C TYR A 18 18.77 8.51 -4.92
N ARG A 19 18.35 9.76 -4.76
CA ARG A 19 18.36 10.43 -3.47
C ARG A 19 17.22 9.88 -2.62
N CYS A 20 17.54 9.36 -1.44
CA CYS A 20 16.54 9.18 -0.40
C CYS A 20 16.14 10.57 0.11
N VAL A 21 14.90 10.98 -0.13
CA VAL A 21 14.37 12.25 0.38
C VAL A 21 14.39 12.21 1.90
N ALA A 22 14.93 13.27 2.50
CA ALA A 22 15.02 13.41 3.94
C ALA A 22 13.64 13.25 4.59
N ARG A 23 13.58 12.52 5.70
CA ARG A 23 12.33 12.35 6.45
C ARG A 23 12.13 13.54 7.38
N PRO A 24 10.95 14.16 7.41
CA PRO A 24 10.70 15.22 8.36
C PRO A 24 10.70 14.63 9.79
N HIS A 25 11.13 15.43 10.76
CA HIS A 25 11.02 15.07 12.18
C HIS A 25 9.57 15.20 12.64
N LYS A 26 8.76 14.18 12.32
CA LYS A 26 7.35 14.04 12.69
C LYS A 26 7.17 12.88 13.66
N GLY A 27 6.09 12.93 14.44
CA GLY A 27 5.82 11.97 15.49
C GLY A 27 6.44 12.28 16.83
N SER A 28 6.02 11.49 17.80
CA SER A 28 6.53 11.44 19.16
C SER A 28 7.66 10.41 19.25
N ALA A 29 8.67 10.71 20.08
CA ALA A 29 9.78 9.80 20.34
C ALA A 29 9.35 8.54 21.12
N SER A 30 8.27 8.66 21.90
CA SER A 30 7.71 7.62 22.75
C SER A 30 6.28 7.31 22.36
N ALA A 31 5.90 6.04 22.46
CA ALA A 31 4.54 5.58 22.31
C ALA A 31 3.69 6.09 23.47
N VAL A 32 2.42 6.40 23.21
CA VAL A 32 1.45 6.66 24.29
C VAL A 32 1.11 5.36 25.01
N ASN A 33 1.08 4.24 24.30
CA ASN A 33 0.77 2.92 24.85
C ASN A 33 2.01 2.03 24.79
N ALA A 34 2.73 1.90 25.91
CA ALA A 34 4.05 1.27 26.00
C ALA A 34 4.09 -0.27 25.82
N GLY A 35 2.96 -0.92 25.54
CA GLY A 35 2.86 -2.39 25.45
C GLY A 35 2.56 -2.91 24.03
N SER A 36 2.17 -4.18 23.98
CA SER A 36 1.72 -4.85 22.76
C SER A 36 0.25 -4.56 22.43
N ILE A 37 -0.16 -4.95 21.23
CA ILE A 37 -1.58 -4.91 20.81
C ILE A 37 -2.46 -5.72 21.77
N ASP A 38 -2.02 -6.91 22.19
CA ASP A 38 -2.80 -7.72 23.13
C ASP A 38 -2.90 -7.06 24.51
N ALA A 39 -1.82 -6.42 24.98
CA ALA A 39 -1.85 -5.66 26.23
C ALA A 39 -2.82 -4.47 26.16
N TYR A 40 -2.90 -3.79 25.00
CA TYR A 40 -3.86 -2.71 24.80
C TYR A 40 -5.31 -3.21 24.82
N VAL A 41 -5.58 -4.36 24.18
CA VAL A 41 -6.92 -5.00 24.21
C VAL A 41 -7.30 -5.37 25.65
N GLU A 42 -6.36 -5.93 26.41
CA GLU A 42 -6.53 -6.32 27.81
C GLU A 42 -6.78 -5.13 28.75
N GLN A 43 -6.26 -3.95 28.42
CA GLN A 43 -6.54 -2.71 29.16
C GLN A 43 -7.93 -2.14 28.86
N ASN A 44 -8.53 -2.48 27.72
CA ASN A 44 -9.81 -1.97 27.22
C ASN A 44 -10.90 -3.06 27.24
N LYS A 45 -11.03 -3.75 28.38
CA LYS A 45 -11.87 -4.96 28.54
C LYS A 45 -13.37 -4.75 28.65
N ASP A 46 -13.85 -3.52 28.86
CA ASP A 46 -15.29 -3.30 28.89
C ASP A 46 -15.91 -3.77 27.56
N ALA A 47 -17.14 -4.28 27.60
CA ALA A 47 -17.71 -5.04 26.48
C ALA A 47 -17.72 -4.22 25.17
N ALA A 48 -17.97 -2.91 25.25
CA ALA A 48 -18.00 -2.02 24.09
C ALA A 48 -16.59 -1.76 23.53
N SER A 49 -15.63 -1.40 24.38
CA SER A 49 -14.25 -1.14 23.94
C SER A 49 -13.57 -2.41 23.44
N SER A 50 -13.82 -3.56 24.07
CA SER A 50 -13.24 -4.85 23.66
C SER A 50 -13.70 -5.27 22.26
N ALA A 51 -14.98 -5.08 21.94
CA ALA A 51 -15.50 -5.34 20.60
C ALA A 51 -14.84 -4.42 19.55
N ARG A 52 -14.76 -3.11 19.84
CA ARG A 52 -14.09 -2.13 18.95
C ARG A 52 -12.60 -2.45 18.76
N CYS A 53 -11.88 -2.77 19.84
CA CYS A 53 -10.50 -3.21 19.79
C CYS A 53 -10.33 -4.42 18.89
N ARG A 54 -11.15 -5.46 19.05
CA ARG A 54 -11.07 -6.67 18.22
C ARG A 54 -11.32 -6.38 16.74
N THR A 55 -12.32 -5.55 16.44
CA THR A 55 -12.63 -5.16 15.06
C THR A 55 -11.51 -4.33 14.42
N ALA A 56 -10.93 -3.40 15.17
CA ALA A 56 -9.99 -2.43 14.61
C ALA A 56 -8.53 -2.87 14.63
N LEU A 57 -8.11 -3.68 15.62
CA LEU A 57 -6.72 -4.10 15.81
C LEU A 57 -6.39 -5.46 15.19
N PHE A 58 -7.36 -6.14 14.56
CA PHE A 58 -7.13 -7.44 13.93
C PHE A 58 -7.73 -7.50 12.53
N ASN A 59 -6.94 -8.03 11.59
CA ASN A 59 -7.35 -8.33 10.22
C ASN A 59 -7.87 -9.77 10.16
N ASN A 60 -8.95 -9.99 9.42
CA ASN A 60 -9.39 -11.34 9.07
C ASN A 60 -8.49 -11.91 7.96
N VAL A 61 -7.94 -13.10 8.19
CA VAL A 61 -7.03 -13.77 7.25
C VAL A 61 -7.32 -15.27 7.14
N LYS A 62 -6.82 -15.87 6.07
CA LYS A 62 -6.66 -17.33 5.95
C LYS A 62 -5.18 -17.67 6.01
N VAL A 63 -4.77 -18.51 6.96
CA VAL A 63 -3.37 -18.95 7.09
C VAL A 63 -3.17 -20.20 6.26
N CYS A 64 -2.29 -20.13 5.26
CA CYS A 64 -2.05 -21.26 4.37
C CYS A 64 -1.47 -22.46 5.14
N PRO A 65 -2.10 -23.65 5.10
CA PRO A 65 -1.62 -24.81 5.86
C PRO A 65 -0.30 -25.37 5.32
N THR A 66 0.05 -25.07 4.06
CA THR A 66 1.28 -25.56 3.42
C THR A 66 2.51 -24.72 3.76
N CYS A 67 2.38 -23.39 3.78
CA CYS A 67 3.53 -22.48 3.93
C CYS A 67 3.41 -21.50 5.10
N GLY A 68 2.31 -21.52 5.85
CA GLY A 68 2.06 -20.63 6.99
C GLY A 68 1.78 -19.16 6.62
N LYS A 69 1.78 -18.79 5.34
CA LYS A 69 1.54 -17.41 4.92
C LYS A 69 0.10 -16.97 5.25
N PRO A 70 -0.11 -15.80 5.89
CA PRO A 70 -1.41 -15.18 5.98
C PRO A 70 -1.83 -14.61 4.62
N ASN A 71 -3.04 -14.96 4.18
CA ASN A 71 -3.65 -14.51 2.94
C ASN A 71 -4.94 -13.74 3.25
N GLY A 72 -5.37 -12.87 2.33
CA GLY A 72 -6.64 -12.14 2.48
C GLY A 72 -7.81 -13.11 2.65
N TYR A 73 -8.79 -12.74 3.48
CA TYR A 73 -9.89 -13.63 3.84
C TYR A 73 -10.74 -14.11 2.65
N THR A 74 -10.79 -13.33 1.55
CA THR A 74 -11.51 -13.70 0.32
C THR A 74 -10.70 -14.61 -0.61
N MET A 75 -9.41 -14.84 -0.35
CA MET A 75 -8.56 -15.61 -1.24
C MET A 75 -8.93 -17.09 -1.21
N THR A 76 -9.01 -17.70 -2.39
CA THR A 76 -9.25 -19.14 -2.59
C THR A 76 -7.95 -19.91 -2.81
N THR A 77 -6.85 -19.22 -3.09
CA THR A 77 -5.52 -19.80 -3.33
C THR A 77 -4.43 -18.93 -2.69
N CYS A 78 -3.42 -19.56 -2.10
CA CYS A 78 -2.29 -18.88 -1.48
C CYS A 78 -1.42 -18.17 -2.53
N ASN A 79 -1.18 -16.87 -2.38
CA ASN A 79 -0.38 -16.10 -3.34
C ASN A 79 1.14 -16.30 -3.22
N GLN A 80 1.60 -17.23 -2.36
CA GLN A 80 3.00 -17.65 -2.31
C GLN A 80 3.17 -19.04 -2.92
N CYS A 81 2.55 -20.07 -2.34
CA CYS A 81 2.76 -21.46 -2.76
C CYS A 81 1.68 -22.01 -3.72
N GLN A 82 0.63 -21.24 -4.02
CA GLN A 82 -0.52 -21.68 -4.83
C GLN A 82 -1.36 -22.81 -4.21
N GLY A 83 -1.20 -23.12 -2.92
CA GLY A 83 -2.05 -24.07 -2.20
C GLY A 83 -3.49 -23.55 -2.03
N SER A 84 -4.47 -24.46 -2.03
CA SER A 84 -5.89 -24.11 -1.84
C SER A 84 -6.17 -23.53 -0.45
N LEU A 85 -7.04 -22.52 -0.40
CA LEU A 85 -7.52 -21.84 0.81
C LEU A 85 -9.05 -21.92 0.97
N VAL A 86 -9.73 -22.70 0.14
CA VAL A 86 -11.20 -22.77 0.13
C VAL A 86 -11.74 -23.25 1.48
N ALA A 87 -11.18 -24.33 2.03
CA ALA A 87 -11.61 -24.93 3.29
C ALA A 87 -10.84 -24.40 4.53
N VAL A 88 -10.01 -23.36 4.37
CA VAL A 88 -9.21 -22.81 5.46
C VAL A 88 -10.10 -21.86 6.28
N ALA A 89 -10.26 -22.15 7.57
CA ALA A 89 -11.00 -21.31 8.51
C ALA A 89 -10.36 -19.92 8.65
N LEU A 90 -11.18 -18.92 8.97
CA LEU A 90 -10.68 -17.59 9.27
C LEU A 90 -9.88 -17.60 10.57
N SER A 91 -8.78 -16.87 10.56
CA SER A 91 -7.96 -16.51 11.70
C SER A 91 -7.73 -15.01 11.68
N THR A 92 -6.91 -14.51 12.60
CA THR A 92 -6.59 -13.10 12.68
C THR A 92 -5.09 -12.85 12.67
N THR A 93 -4.71 -11.70 12.11
CA THR A 93 -3.38 -11.12 12.27
C THR A 93 -3.51 -9.68 12.77
N PRO A 94 -2.54 -9.12 13.49
CA PRO A 94 -2.63 -7.74 13.94
C PRO A 94 -2.76 -6.72 12.80
N ASN A 95 -3.64 -5.73 12.99
CA ASN A 95 -3.79 -4.56 12.13
C ASN A 95 -2.80 -3.48 12.57
N LEU A 96 -1.69 -3.39 11.85
CA LEU A 96 -0.60 -2.47 12.18
C LEU A 96 -1.01 -1.01 11.98
N PHE A 97 -1.92 -0.71 11.06
CA PHE A 97 -2.29 0.68 10.76
C PHE A 97 -3.10 1.30 11.89
N THR A 98 -4.09 0.56 12.41
CA THR A 98 -4.79 0.99 13.63
C THR A 98 -3.83 1.04 14.83
N ALA A 99 -2.90 0.09 14.94
CA ALA A 99 -1.92 0.12 16.03
C ALA A 99 -1.01 1.36 15.97
N PHE A 100 -0.66 1.85 14.77
CA PHE A 100 0.03 3.14 14.59
C PHE A 100 -0.84 4.31 15.05
N LEU A 101 -2.12 4.35 14.66
CA LEU A 101 -3.07 5.40 15.08
C LEU A 101 -3.24 5.46 16.60
N LEU A 102 -3.21 4.31 17.27
CA LEU A 102 -3.31 4.23 18.72
C LEU A 102 -1.96 4.44 19.41
N SER A 103 -0.86 4.68 18.68
CA SER A 103 0.48 4.89 19.25
C SER A 103 0.86 3.75 20.22
N ILE A 104 0.68 2.51 19.77
CA ILE A 104 1.10 1.28 20.48
C ILE A 104 2.60 1.06 20.24
N ALA A 105 3.35 0.67 21.26
CA ALA A 105 4.81 0.54 21.17
C ALA A 105 5.24 -0.71 20.40
N GLU A 106 4.64 -1.86 20.71
CA GLU A 106 5.15 -3.17 20.32
C GLU A 106 4.23 -3.90 19.33
N GLY A 107 4.81 -4.26 18.19
CA GLY A 107 4.22 -5.20 17.26
C GLY A 107 4.72 -6.63 17.55
N PRO A 108 4.24 -7.63 16.81
CA PRO A 108 4.64 -9.03 17.06
C PRO A 108 6.13 -9.32 16.91
N LYS A 109 6.85 -8.52 16.11
CA LYS A 109 8.26 -8.77 15.75
C LYS A 109 9.15 -7.53 15.79
N PHE A 110 8.59 -6.33 15.96
CA PHE A 110 9.32 -5.07 15.82
C PHE A 110 8.58 -3.93 16.56
N PRO A 111 9.27 -2.83 16.90
CA PRO A 111 8.63 -1.60 17.36
C PRO A 111 7.72 -1.02 16.29
N LEU A 112 6.55 -0.51 16.68
CA LEU A 112 5.56 0.09 15.78
C LEU A 112 5.87 1.57 15.49
N LYS A 113 7.13 1.88 15.19
CA LYS A 113 7.53 3.20 14.73
C LYS A 113 7.42 3.27 13.20
N VAL A 114 7.02 4.43 12.69
CA VAL A 114 6.74 4.62 11.26
C VAL A 114 7.42 5.89 10.73
N SER A 115 7.76 5.88 9.43
CA SER A 115 8.29 7.04 8.71
C SER A 115 7.15 7.96 8.30
N MET A 116 6.79 8.92 9.16
CA MET A 116 5.70 9.86 8.89
C MET A 116 6.14 10.99 7.97
N ARG A 117 5.28 11.31 7.01
CA ARG A 117 5.37 12.47 6.10
C ARG A 117 4.43 13.57 6.54
N THR A 118 3.23 13.19 6.99
CA THR A 118 2.24 14.07 7.60
C THR A 118 1.72 13.40 8.87
N ASP A 119 1.65 14.19 9.94
CA ASP A 119 1.23 13.77 11.28
C ASP A 119 0.33 14.87 11.81
N GLY A 120 -0.98 14.67 11.67
CA GLY A 120 -2.00 15.66 12.02
C GLY A 120 -3.27 14.97 12.49
N PRO A 121 -4.19 15.71 13.14
CA PRO A 121 -5.32 15.13 13.85
C PRO A 121 -6.32 14.39 12.96
N ASP A 122 -6.41 14.72 11.66
CA ASP A 122 -7.42 14.18 10.74
C ASP A 122 -6.88 13.07 9.80
N VAL A 123 -5.56 13.05 9.60
CA VAL A 123 -4.91 12.19 8.61
C VAL A 123 -3.45 11.94 8.98
N MET A 124 -3.01 10.70 8.75
CA MET A 124 -1.61 10.31 8.84
C MET A 124 -1.14 9.87 7.45
N VAL A 125 -0.05 10.46 6.96
CA VAL A 125 0.63 10.06 5.71
C VAL A 125 2.01 9.53 6.08
N PHE A 126 2.36 8.35 5.60
CA PHE A 126 3.62 7.70 5.92
C PHE A 126 4.18 6.89 4.75
N ASP A 127 5.50 6.67 4.75
CA ASP A 127 6.12 5.81 3.73
C ASP A 127 5.60 4.37 3.86
N ASP A 128 5.21 3.78 2.73
CA ASP A 128 4.74 2.40 2.71
C ASP A 128 5.89 1.43 3.08
N PRO A 129 5.70 0.52 4.05
CA PRO A 129 6.71 -0.47 4.44
C PRO A 129 7.15 -1.41 3.32
N LEU A 130 6.30 -1.61 2.31
CA LEU A 130 6.47 -2.46 1.14
C LEU A 130 6.48 -1.61 -0.14
N ALA A 131 7.22 -0.48 -0.09
CA ALA A 131 7.32 0.48 -1.17
C ALA A 131 7.63 -0.17 -2.55
N LEU A 132 6.90 0.23 -3.59
CA LEU A 132 7.09 -0.24 -4.97
C LEU A 132 7.84 0.78 -5.84
N SER A 133 7.88 2.02 -5.37
CA SER A 133 8.41 3.20 -6.03
C SER A 133 9.20 4.04 -4.99
N PRO A 134 10.22 4.82 -5.39
CA PRO A 134 10.96 5.70 -4.49
C PRO A 134 10.08 6.68 -3.70
N LEU A 135 8.93 7.07 -4.27
CA LEU A 135 7.86 7.77 -3.57
C LEU A 135 6.65 6.82 -3.54
N HIS A 136 6.42 6.23 -2.37
CA HIS A 136 5.24 5.41 -2.10
C HIS A 136 4.75 5.70 -0.67
N PHE A 137 3.56 6.27 -0.55
CA PHE A 137 2.88 6.51 0.71
C PHE A 137 1.67 5.60 0.91
N CYS A 138 1.39 5.35 2.17
CA CYS A 138 0.05 5.12 2.66
C CYS A 138 -0.49 6.40 3.30
N ALA A 139 -1.77 6.70 3.12
CA ALA A 139 -2.48 7.66 3.97
C ALA A 139 -3.75 7.06 4.54
N ILE A 140 -3.99 7.32 5.83
CA ILE A 140 -5.13 6.80 6.59
C ILE A 140 -5.85 7.94 7.32
N PRO A 141 -7.19 7.89 7.41
CA PRO A 141 -7.91 8.78 8.30
C PRO A 141 -7.68 8.32 9.74
N THR A 142 -7.57 9.29 10.65
CA THR A 142 -7.21 9.06 12.06
C THR A 142 -8.42 9.13 12.98
N GLU A 143 -9.47 9.83 12.55
CA GLU A 143 -10.71 10.05 13.31
C GLU A 143 -11.73 8.92 13.17
N VAL A 144 -11.65 8.17 12.08
CA VAL A 144 -12.71 7.23 11.69
C VAL A 144 -12.11 5.89 11.29
N PHE A 145 -12.76 4.84 11.79
CA PHE A 145 -12.45 3.47 11.43
C PHE A 145 -13.30 3.05 10.23
N ILE A 146 -12.62 2.65 9.15
CA ILE A 146 -13.27 2.21 7.90
C ILE A 146 -12.53 0.96 7.43
N PRO A 147 -13.12 -0.24 7.45
CA PRO A 147 -12.43 -1.49 7.11
C PRO A 147 -11.81 -1.49 5.71
N ASP A 148 -12.60 -1.11 4.72
CA ASP A 148 -12.24 -1.11 3.30
C ASP A 148 -13.02 -0.04 2.52
N TRP A 149 -12.66 0.19 1.26
CA TRP A 149 -13.25 1.25 0.44
C TRP A 149 -14.76 1.11 0.19
N ARG A 150 -15.34 -0.10 0.26
CA ARG A 150 -16.77 -0.32 0.01
C ARG A 150 -17.62 0.35 1.06
N TYR A 151 -17.13 0.44 2.30
CA TYR A 151 -17.81 1.14 3.39
C TYR A 151 -18.05 2.62 3.09
N LEU A 152 -17.22 3.25 2.26
CA LEU A 152 -17.44 4.64 1.82
C LEU A 152 -18.80 4.82 1.11
N THR A 153 -19.36 3.76 0.54
CA THR A 153 -20.66 3.80 -0.18
C THR A 153 -21.88 3.76 0.74
N LEU A 154 -21.70 3.46 2.03
CA LEU A 154 -22.78 3.53 3.03
C LEU A 154 -23.19 4.97 3.36
N ASN A 155 -22.22 5.88 3.28
CA ASN A 155 -22.45 7.32 3.37
C ASN A 155 -21.61 8.04 2.30
N PRO A 156 -22.09 8.09 1.05
CA PRO A 156 -21.29 8.55 -0.09
C PRO A 156 -20.74 9.96 0.04
N GLN A 157 -21.51 10.88 0.64
CA GLN A 157 -21.07 12.26 0.85
C GLN A 157 -19.86 12.32 1.79
N ARG A 158 -19.94 11.61 2.93
CA ARG A 158 -18.84 11.52 3.87
C ARG A 158 -17.68 10.70 3.31
N GLY A 159 -17.98 9.62 2.60
CA GLY A 159 -17.00 8.78 1.92
C GLY A 159 -16.19 9.56 0.90
N LEU A 160 -16.83 10.47 0.15
CA LEU A 160 -16.19 11.37 -0.79
C LEU A 160 -15.25 12.35 -0.08
N GLN A 161 -15.66 12.92 1.04
CA GLN A 161 -14.82 13.81 1.87
C GLN A 161 -13.57 13.08 2.39
N VAL A 162 -13.73 11.86 2.90
CA VAL A 162 -12.60 11.03 3.33
C VAL A 162 -11.66 10.75 2.15
N CYS A 163 -12.19 10.33 0.99
CA CYS A 163 -11.37 10.06 -0.19
C CYS A 163 -10.56 11.30 -0.62
N GLN A 164 -11.19 12.47 -0.63
CA GLN A 164 -10.55 13.73 -1.00
C GLN A 164 -9.47 14.12 0.00
N LEU A 165 -9.75 14.01 1.30
CA LEU A 165 -8.77 14.27 2.37
C LEU A 165 -7.50 13.42 2.21
N LEU A 166 -7.64 12.12 1.93
CA LEU A 166 -6.50 11.23 1.74
C LEU A 166 -5.68 11.61 0.51
N VAL A 167 -6.34 11.90 -0.62
CA VAL A 167 -5.68 12.31 -1.87
C VAL A 167 -4.94 13.64 -1.69
N ASP A 168 -5.60 14.66 -1.14
CA ASP A 168 -5.01 15.98 -0.94
C ASP A 168 -3.80 15.93 0.00
N SER A 169 -3.89 15.12 1.05
CA SER A 169 -2.80 14.94 2.01
C SER A 169 -1.57 14.27 1.36
N CYS A 170 -1.80 13.27 0.50
CA CYS A 170 -0.73 12.65 -0.27
C CYS A 170 -0.13 13.61 -1.31
N HIS A 171 -0.97 14.39 -2.00
CA HIS A 171 -0.49 15.40 -2.95
C HIS A 171 0.37 16.46 -2.27
N ALA A 172 -0.06 16.98 -1.12
CA ALA A 172 0.71 17.93 -0.33
C ALA A 172 2.08 17.35 0.07
N ALA A 173 2.10 16.16 0.69
CA ALA A 173 3.34 15.49 1.07
C ALA A 173 4.28 15.24 -0.11
N ALA A 174 3.74 14.80 -1.25
CA ALA A 174 4.53 14.56 -2.46
C ALA A 174 5.14 15.85 -3.02
N ARG A 175 4.35 16.92 -3.15
CA ARG A 175 4.81 18.22 -3.66
C ARG A 175 5.87 18.83 -2.76
N GLU A 176 5.59 18.90 -1.46
CA GLU A 176 6.40 19.66 -0.51
C GLU A 176 7.71 18.97 -0.16
N GLN A 177 7.75 17.63 -0.15
CA GLN A 177 8.90 16.88 0.35
C GLN A 177 9.71 16.21 -0.76
N PHE A 178 9.06 15.69 -1.80
CA PHE A 178 9.74 14.92 -2.84
C PHE A 178 9.91 15.73 -4.11
N LEU A 179 8.82 16.26 -4.68
CA LEU A 179 8.86 16.94 -5.99
C LEU A 179 9.52 18.32 -5.92
N SER A 180 9.62 18.91 -4.73
CA SER A 180 10.42 20.11 -4.44
C SER A 180 11.92 19.84 -4.36
N ASP A 181 12.35 18.58 -4.20
CA ASP A 181 13.76 18.19 -4.12
C ASP A 181 14.30 17.94 -5.53
N GLU A 182 15.00 18.94 -6.09
CA GLU A 182 15.53 18.87 -7.46
C GLU A 182 16.50 17.71 -7.68
N VAL A 183 17.24 17.30 -6.65
CA VAL A 183 18.20 16.19 -6.74
C VAL A 183 17.45 14.86 -6.78
N PHE A 184 16.40 14.71 -5.98
CA PHE A 184 15.49 13.57 -6.09
C PHE A 184 14.88 13.50 -7.50
N CYS A 185 14.22 14.57 -7.93
CA CYS A 185 13.57 14.64 -9.24
C CYS A 185 14.55 14.31 -10.38
N SER A 186 15.72 14.95 -10.44
CA SER A 186 16.70 14.69 -11.51
C SER A 186 17.34 13.30 -11.46
N SER A 187 17.31 12.62 -10.31
CA SER A 187 17.84 11.25 -10.15
C SER A 187 16.90 10.18 -10.69
N ILE A 188 15.58 10.38 -10.64
CA ILE A 188 14.60 9.34 -10.99
C ILE A 188 13.62 9.71 -12.11
N LEU A 189 13.43 11.01 -12.39
CA LEU A 189 12.56 11.50 -13.45
C LEU A 189 13.39 11.88 -14.68
N ARG A 190 12.98 11.37 -15.84
CA ARG A 190 13.53 11.77 -17.15
C ARG A 190 13.01 13.13 -17.58
N GLU A 191 11.71 13.34 -17.43
CA GLU A 191 10.99 14.56 -17.81
C GLU A 191 10.57 15.32 -16.55
N LYS A 192 10.61 16.66 -16.62
CA LYS A 192 10.35 17.54 -15.47
C LYS A 192 8.89 18.02 -15.38
N ASP A 193 8.09 17.82 -16.42
CA ASP A 193 6.70 18.27 -16.52
C ASP A 193 5.72 17.27 -15.89
N PHE A 194 6.05 16.81 -14.67
CA PHE A 194 5.24 15.86 -13.94
C PHE A 194 4.08 16.56 -13.22
N ASP A 195 2.84 16.21 -13.58
CA ASP A 195 1.64 16.71 -12.91
C ASP A 195 1.15 15.72 -11.86
N VAL A 196 1.51 15.99 -10.61
CA VAL A 196 1.12 15.20 -9.45
C VAL A 196 -0.39 15.07 -9.25
N ALA A 197 -1.20 16.02 -9.75
CA ALA A 197 -2.66 15.96 -9.58
C ALA A 197 -3.30 14.84 -10.43
N THR A 198 -2.68 14.47 -11.55
CA THR A 198 -3.29 13.57 -12.53
C THR A 198 -2.43 12.36 -12.89
N GLN A 199 -1.14 12.36 -12.54
CA GLN A 199 -0.17 11.37 -13.01
C GLN A 199 0.38 10.48 -11.89
N MET A 200 -0.31 10.37 -10.76
CA MET A 200 0.07 9.48 -9.66
C MET A 200 -0.68 8.14 -9.75
N ILE A 201 0.00 7.07 -9.34
CA ILE A 201 -0.65 5.77 -9.14
C ILE A 201 -1.38 5.83 -7.81
N MET A 202 -2.71 5.73 -7.84
CA MET A 202 -3.55 5.90 -6.66
C MET A 202 -4.67 4.86 -6.64
N GLY A 203 -4.81 4.13 -5.52
CA GLY A 203 -5.93 3.21 -5.36
C GLY A 203 -6.04 2.58 -3.99
N PHE A 204 -7.05 1.74 -3.84
CA PHE A 204 -7.33 0.96 -2.63
C PHE A 204 -7.22 -0.54 -2.94
N ASN A 205 -6.69 -1.32 -2.00
CA ASN A 205 -6.68 -2.77 -2.10
C ASN A 205 -7.95 -3.38 -1.48
N PHE A 206 -8.46 -4.46 -2.08
CA PHE A 206 -9.53 -5.28 -1.51
C PHE A 206 -9.25 -6.79 -1.59
N PRO A 207 -9.44 -7.54 -0.49
CA PRO A 207 -9.50 -7.05 0.88
C PRO A 207 -8.18 -6.34 1.26
N PRO A 208 -8.20 -5.28 2.06
CA PRO A 208 -6.97 -4.61 2.43
C PRO A 208 -6.12 -5.54 3.33
N SER A 209 -4.79 -5.39 3.26
CA SER A 209 -3.88 -6.14 4.13
C SER A 209 -3.88 -5.66 5.58
N GLN A 210 -4.41 -4.46 5.80
CA GLN A 210 -4.59 -3.81 7.09
C GLN A 210 -6.03 -3.31 7.13
N ASN A 211 -6.81 -3.70 8.12
CA ASN A 211 -8.26 -3.47 8.25
C ASN A 211 -8.57 -2.02 8.63
N GLN A 212 -7.99 -1.07 7.91
CA GLN A 212 -8.19 0.36 8.01
C GLN A 212 -7.97 0.90 6.60
N ILE A 213 -8.92 1.68 6.09
CA ILE A 213 -8.85 2.22 4.74
C ILE A 213 -7.57 3.02 4.58
N HIS A 214 -6.86 2.75 3.50
CA HIS A 214 -5.64 3.45 3.16
C HIS A 214 -5.52 3.56 1.65
N ILE A 215 -5.18 4.76 1.20
CA ILE A 215 -4.78 4.96 -0.19
C ILE A 215 -3.34 4.45 -0.35
N GLN A 216 -3.12 3.69 -1.41
CA GLN A 216 -1.79 3.38 -1.92
C GLN A 216 -1.45 4.46 -2.95
N TYR A 217 -0.47 5.30 -2.64
CA TYR A 217 -0.15 6.49 -3.42
C TYR A 217 1.31 6.45 -3.87
N MET A 218 1.56 6.35 -5.17
CA MET A 218 2.90 6.08 -5.71
C MET A 218 3.21 7.00 -6.88
N LEU A 219 4.47 7.43 -6.96
CA LEU A 219 5.01 7.98 -8.20
C LEU A 219 5.08 6.86 -9.25
N PRO A 220 4.71 7.09 -10.52
CA PRO A 220 4.71 6.07 -11.57
C PRO A 220 6.12 5.78 -12.10
N VAL A 221 7.10 5.69 -11.21
CA VAL A 221 8.48 5.30 -11.47
C VAL A 221 8.76 4.10 -10.59
N LEU A 222 8.18 2.96 -10.96
CA LEU A 222 8.33 1.72 -10.19
C LEU A 222 9.79 1.27 -10.21
N MET A 223 10.26 0.63 -9.14
CA MET A 223 11.58 -0.03 -9.19
C MET A 223 11.57 -1.08 -10.29
N PRO A 224 12.70 -1.35 -10.99
CA PRO A 224 12.71 -2.26 -12.13
C PRO A 224 12.06 -3.62 -11.89
N HIS A 225 12.34 -4.26 -10.75
CA HIS A 225 11.72 -5.55 -10.42
C HIS A 225 10.19 -5.44 -10.22
N GLN A 226 9.71 -4.35 -9.61
CA GLN A 226 8.28 -4.08 -9.44
C GLN A 226 7.61 -3.78 -10.78
N TYR A 227 8.30 -3.08 -11.69
CA TYR A 227 7.79 -2.85 -13.04
C TYR A 227 7.70 -4.17 -13.83
N MET A 228 8.68 -5.07 -13.75
CA MET A 228 8.55 -6.43 -14.31
C MET A 228 7.33 -7.15 -13.73
N LEU A 229 7.14 -7.12 -12.40
CA LEU A 229 5.99 -7.75 -11.74
C LEU A 229 4.66 -7.14 -12.20
N PHE A 230 4.61 -5.83 -12.45
CA PHE A 230 3.47 -5.16 -13.08
C PHE A 230 3.23 -5.69 -14.50
N LEU A 231 4.26 -5.77 -15.34
CA LEU A 231 4.15 -6.30 -16.70
C LEU A 231 3.73 -7.78 -16.76
N ARG A 232 4.01 -8.54 -15.69
CA ARG A 232 3.57 -9.93 -15.48
C ARG A 232 2.16 -10.04 -14.87
N GLY A 233 1.47 -8.93 -14.63
CA GLY A 233 0.13 -8.90 -14.06
C GLY A 233 0.07 -9.27 -12.58
N VAL A 234 1.17 -9.12 -11.84
CA VAL A 234 1.23 -9.39 -10.38
C VAL A 234 0.73 -8.19 -9.58
N HIS A 235 1.01 -6.98 -10.03
CA HIS A 235 0.51 -5.76 -9.41
C HIS A 235 -0.84 -5.33 -9.97
N TYR A 236 -1.58 -4.63 -9.13
CA TYR A 236 -2.83 -3.97 -9.47
C TYR A 236 -3.86 -4.89 -10.14
N THR A 237 -4.00 -6.13 -9.67
CA THR A 237 -4.91 -7.10 -10.28
C THR A 237 -6.37 -6.67 -10.21
N ALA A 238 -7.15 -7.03 -11.23
CA ALA A 238 -8.57 -6.74 -11.29
C ALA A 238 -9.32 -7.32 -10.09
N GLN A 239 -10.34 -6.59 -9.61
CA GLN A 239 -11.14 -6.84 -8.41
C GLN A 239 -10.33 -6.89 -7.10
N ARG A 240 -9.05 -6.54 -7.16
CA ARG A 240 -8.14 -6.52 -6.01
C ARG A 240 -7.56 -5.12 -5.80
N PHE A 241 -7.30 -4.39 -6.87
CA PHE A 241 -6.90 -2.97 -6.82
C PHE A 241 -7.99 -2.10 -7.45
N PHE A 242 -8.39 -1.06 -6.72
CA PHE A 242 -9.47 -0.15 -7.08
C PHE A 242 -8.88 1.25 -7.25
N PRO A 243 -8.69 1.73 -8.51
CA PRO A 243 -8.18 3.07 -8.75
C PRO A 243 -9.02 4.11 -8.02
N VAL A 244 -8.38 5.15 -7.46
CA VAL A 244 -9.11 6.24 -6.81
C VAL A 244 -10.08 6.91 -7.78
N SER A 245 -9.72 7.03 -9.05
CA SER A 245 -10.60 7.56 -10.10
C SER A 245 -11.93 6.81 -10.19
N TYR A 246 -11.91 5.47 -10.05
CA TYR A 246 -13.12 4.64 -10.01
C TYR A 246 -13.94 4.93 -8.75
N VAL A 247 -13.33 4.79 -7.57
CA VAL A 247 -14.04 4.94 -6.29
C VAL A 247 -14.63 6.33 -6.15
N HIS A 248 -13.85 7.38 -6.47
CA HIS A 248 -14.29 8.77 -6.44
C HIS A 248 -15.45 9.01 -7.42
N ALA A 249 -15.35 8.54 -8.67
CA ALA A 249 -16.43 8.68 -9.65
C ALA A 249 -17.72 8.02 -9.18
N CYS A 250 -17.65 6.81 -8.61
CA CYS A 250 -18.80 6.13 -8.03
C CYS A 250 -19.43 6.95 -6.90
N LEU A 251 -18.63 7.42 -5.92
CA LEU A 251 -19.12 8.21 -4.80
C LEU A 251 -19.80 9.50 -5.25
N VAL A 252 -19.21 10.21 -6.23
CA VAL A 252 -19.82 11.41 -6.83
C VAL A 252 -21.19 11.10 -7.44
N GLN A 253 -21.33 9.98 -8.15
CA GLN A 253 -22.61 9.60 -8.76
C GLN A 253 -23.66 9.20 -7.71
N LEU A 254 -23.27 8.48 -6.66
CA LEU A 254 -24.16 8.14 -5.55
C LEU A 254 -24.66 9.40 -4.83
N VAL A 255 -23.77 10.36 -4.54
CA VAL A 255 -24.13 11.67 -3.96
C VAL A 255 -25.13 12.39 -4.86
N LYS A 256 -24.85 12.50 -6.17
CA LYS A 256 -25.74 13.18 -7.13
C LYS A 256 -27.13 12.54 -7.20
N ARG A 257 -27.21 11.23 -7.04
CA ARG A 257 -28.47 10.46 -7.08
C ARG A 257 -29.17 10.40 -5.73
N GLY A 258 -28.52 10.83 -4.64
CA GLY A 258 -29.04 10.68 -3.28
C GLY A 258 -29.21 9.22 -2.86
N THR A 259 -28.42 8.31 -3.43
CA THR A 259 -28.44 6.88 -3.11
C THR A 259 -27.26 6.49 -2.25
N ALA A 260 -27.43 5.48 -1.41
CA ALA A 260 -26.38 4.88 -0.60
C ALA A 260 -26.56 3.35 -0.60
N PHE A 261 -25.48 2.64 -0.35
CA PHE A 261 -25.52 1.19 -0.19
C PHE A 261 -25.92 0.85 1.25
N SER A 262 -26.44 -0.36 1.42
CA SER A 262 -26.78 -0.93 2.72
C SER A 262 -25.67 -1.86 3.21
N LYS A 263 -25.67 -2.17 4.51
CA LYS A 263 -24.72 -3.14 5.08
C LYS A 263 -24.81 -4.52 4.44
N ALA A 264 -26.03 -4.96 4.10
CA ALA A 264 -26.25 -6.24 3.43
C ALA A 264 -25.55 -6.30 2.06
N ASP A 265 -25.32 -5.15 1.42
CA ASP A 265 -24.61 -5.09 0.15
C ASP A 265 -23.11 -5.36 0.32
N LEU A 266 -22.55 -5.09 1.50
CA LEU A 266 -21.15 -5.37 1.81
C LEU A 266 -20.85 -6.87 1.98
N ASP A 267 -21.90 -7.68 2.17
CA ASP A 267 -21.81 -9.16 2.24
C ASP A 267 -21.72 -9.81 0.85
N LEU A 268 -21.98 -9.04 -0.22
CA LEU A 268 -21.76 -9.50 -1.59
C LEU A 268 -20.28 -9.82 -1.82
N ASP A 269 -20.01 -10.86 -2.62
CA ASP A 269 -18.67 -11.03 -3.16
C ASP A 269 -18.29 -9.79 -3.99
N VAL A 270 -16.99 -9.56 -4.15
CA VAL A 270 -16.51 -8.32 -4.77
C VAL A 270 -17.01 -8.13 -6.20
N GLY A 271 -17.22 -9.21 -6.96
CA GLY A 271 -17.73 -9.14 -8.32
C GLY A 271 -19.18 -8.69 -8.34
N ALA A 272 -20.03 -9.30 -7.51
CA ALA A 272 -21.43 -8.89 -7.36
C ALA A 272 -21.57 -7.46 -6.80
N PHE A 273 -20.71 -7.05 -5.86
CA PHE A 273 -20.67 -5.69 -5.35
C PHE A 273 -20.33 -4.68 -6.47
N ILE A 274 -19.31 -4.96 -7.29
CA ILE A 274 -18.93 -4.12 -8.44
C ILE A 274 -20.10 -3.99 -9.42
N ALA A 275 -20.71 -5.11 -9.82
CA ALA A 275 -21.82 -5.09 -10.78
C ALA A 275 -22.99 -4.23 -10.29
N ARG A 276 -23.34 -4.38 -9.00
CA ARG A 276 -24.38 -3.56 -8.38
C ARG A 276 -23.98 -2.08 -8.26
N LEU A 277 -22.73 -1.78 -7.93
CA LEU A 277 -22.23 -0.42 -7.91
C LEU A 277 -22.32 0.24 -9.29
N GLU A 278 -21.88 -0.47 -10.32
CA GLU A 278 -21.94 -0.04 -11.72
C GLU A 278 -23.39 0.22 -12.18
N GLU A 279 -24.35 -0.63 -11.82
CA GLU A 279 -25.78 -0.39 -12.09
C GLU A 279 -26.28 0.93 -11.46
N GLN A 280 -25.83 1.24 -10.24
CA GLN A 280 -26.25 2.43 -9.51
C GLN A 280 -25.54 3.72 -9.98
N CYS A 281 -24.24 3.63 -10.32
CA CYS A 281 -23.43 4.81 -10.63
C CYS A 281 -23.19 5.03 -12.13
N GLY A 282 -23.33 4.00 -12.96
CA GLY A 282 -22.99 4.03 -14.39
C GLY A 282 -21.49 4.10 -14.70
N VAL A 283 -20.63 3.71 -13.75
CA VAL A 283 -19.16 3.72 -13.91
C VAL A 283 -18.66 2.29 -14.07
N CYS A 284 -18.10 1.97 -15.23
CA CYS A 284 -17.60 0.62 -15.52
C CYS A 284 -16.23 0.38 -14.88
N TYR A 285 -16.15 -0.56 -13.94
CA TYR A 285 -14.89 -0.89 -13.26
C TYR A 285 -13.83 -1.42 -14.23
N ALA A 286 -14.24 -2.31 -15.14
CA ALA A 286 -13.31 -2.97 -16.07
C ALA A 286 -12.62 -1.95 -17.00
N GLU A 287 -13.38 -0.96 -17.49
CA GLU A 287 -12.84 0.10 -18.35
C GLU A 287 -11.88 1.01 -17.57
N VAL A 288 -12.28 1.48 -16.38
CA VAL A 288 -11.44 2.38 -15.57
C VAL A 288 -10.16 1.67 -15.12
N HIS A 289 -10.25 0.39 -14.75
CA HIS A 289 -9.10 -0.41 -14.35
C HIS A 289 -8.15 -0.68 -15.52
N ALA A 290 -8.67 -1.07 -16.69
CA ALA A 290 -7.86 -1.27 -17.88
C ALA A 290 -7.13 0.02 -18.31
N GLN A 291 -7.84 1.15 -18.32
CA GLN A 291 -7.24 2.45 -18.61
C GLN A 291 -6.17 2.82 -17.59
N PHE A 292 -6.42 2.58 -16.30
CA PHE A 292 -5.43 2.77 -15.24
C PHE A 292 -4.14 1.97 -15.51
N LEU A 293 -4.22 0.70 -15.91
CA LEU A 293 -3.03 -0.10 -16.23
C LEU A 293 -2.26 0.48 -17.43
N ILE A 294 -2.97 0.93 -18.47
CA ILE A 294 -2.35 1.61 -19.62
C ILE A 294 -1.63 2.87 -19.16
N ASP A 295 -2.23 3.66 -18.28
CA ASP A 295 -1.62 4.88 -17.76
C ASP A 295 -0.41 4.59 -16.88
N VAL A 296 -0.44 3.57 -16.02
CA VAL A 296 0.74 3.16 -15.24
C VAL A 296 1.92 2.84 -16.15
N ASP A 297 1.69 2.03 -17.19
CA ASP A 297 2.73 1.67 -18.15
C ASP A 297 3.27 2.90 -18.90
N ARG A 298 2.36 3.69 -19.48
CA ARG A 298 2.69 4.91 -20.23
C ARG A 298 3.49 5.90 -19.38
N LEU A 299 3.06 6.16 -18.15
CA LEU A 299 3.71 7.09 -17.24
C LEU A 299 5.08 6.58 -16.79
N HIS A 300 5.21 5.27 -16.53
CA HIS A 300 6.52 4.67 -16.22
C HIS A 300 7.50 4.81 -17.38
N GLN A 301 7.08 4.47 -18.60
CA GLN A 301 7.96 4.60 -19.78
C GLN A 301 8.41 6.04 -20.03
N ARG A 302 7.51 6.99 -19.78
CA ARG A 302 7.77 8.43 -19.90
C ARG A 302 8.77 8.92 -18.85
N TYR A 303 8.47 8.69 -17.58
CA TYR A 303 9.17 9.35 -16.48
C TYR A 303 10.34 8.54 -15.91
N ALA A 304 10.32 7.21 -15.95
CA ALA A 304 11.35 6.41 -15.26
C ALA A 304 12.75 6.60 -15.87
N LYS A 305 13.71 6.99 -15.03
CA LYS A 305 15.12 7.16 -15.38
C LYS A 305 15.97 6.00 -14.84
N TRP A 306 15.75 4.80 -15.38
CA TRP A 306 16.54 3.61 -15.04
C TRP A 306 17.56 3.32 -16.15
N ASP A 307 18.80 3.75 -15.95
CA ASP A 307 19.93 3.48 -16.86
C ASP A 307 20.80 2.31 -16.36
N ASN A 308 21.53 1.64 -17.25
CA ASN A 308 22.39 0.52 -16.84
C ASN A 308 23.51 0.94 -15.86
N SER A 309 23.99 2.19 -15.94
CA SER A 309 25.00 2.71 -15.03
C SER A 309 24.54 2.76 -13.58
N SER A 310 23.22 2.78 -13.35
CA SER A 310 22.59 2.82 -12.04
C SER A 310 22.56 1.47 -11.32
N PHE A 311 22.91 0.37 -11.99
CA PHE A 311 22.71 -0.99 -11.48
C PHE A 311 24.01 -1.80 -11.57
N THR A 312 24.13 -2.82 -10.71
CA THR A 312 25.28 -3.74 -10.72
C THR A 312 25.13 -4.84 -11.76
N GLY A 313 23.93 -5.05 -12.29
CA GLY A 313 23.67 -6.05 -13.31
C GLY A 313 22.20 -6.11 -13.73
N SER A 314 21.82 -7.23 -14.32
CA SER A 314 20.43 -7.53 -14.70
C SER A 314 20.06 -8.95 -14.31
N TYR A 315 18.82 -9.13 -13.88
CA TYR A 315 18.22 -10.44 -13.67
C TYR A 315 17.38 -10.82 -14.88
N LYS A 316 17.39 -12.12 -15.23
CA LYS A 316 16.53 -12.71 -16.26
C LYS A 316 15.86 -13.97 -15.74
N VAL A 317 14.56 -14.11 -15.99
CA VAL A 317 13.79 -15.32 -15.65
C VAL A 317 14.31 -16.49 -16.47
N MET A 318 14.61 -17.61 -15.79
CA MET A 318 15.03 -18.85 -16.44
C MET A 318 13.82 -19.60 -17.01
N GLU A 319 13.83 -19.87 -18.31
CA GLU A 319 12.83 -20.74 -18.93
C GLU A 319 12.96 -22.17 -18.38
N GLY A 320 11.81 -22.80 -18.09
CA GLY A 320 11.76 -24.18 -17.58
C GLY A 320 12.18 -24.36 -16.12
N THR A 321 12.71 -23.33 -15.43
CA THR A 321 13.14 -23.43 -14.03
C THR A 321 12.39 -22.44 -13.16
N ARG A 322 11.34 -22.91 -12.47
CA ARG A 322 10.53 -22.06 -11.58
C ARG A 322 11.36 -21.57 -10.39
N GLY A 323 11.24 -20.27 -10.08
CA GLY A 323 11.85 -19.69 -8.88
C GLY A 323 13.36 -19.44 -8.98
N LYS A 324 13.94 -19.47 -10.19
CA LYS A 324 15.36 -19.15 -10.42
C LYS A 324 15.51 -18.03 -11.45
N LEU A 325 16.52 -17.18 -11.23
CA LEU A 325 16.91 -16.10 -12.15
C LEU A 325 18.38 -16.26 -12.51
N VAL A 326 18.76 -15.84 -13.71
CA VAL A 326 20.15 -15.58 -14.08
C VAL A 326 20.45 -14.12 -13.78
N PHE A 327 21.44 -13.86 -12.93
CA PHE A 327 22.01 -12.53 -12.74
C PHE A 327 23.26 -12.38 -13.61
N THR A 328 23.28 -11.38 -14.47
CA THR A 328 24.44 -11.00 -15.29
C THR A 328 25.06 -9.74 -14.71
N ASN A 329 26.30 -9.82 -14.24
CA ASN A 329 27.02 -8.67 -13.69
C ASN A 329 27.41 -7.68 -14.81
N ALA A 330 27.19 -6.38 -14.57
CA ALA A 330 27.41 -5.33 -15.56
C ALA A 330 28.89 -5.04 -15.86
N ILE A 331 29.82 -5.45 -14.98
CA ILE A 331 31.26 -5.16 -15.10
C ILE A 331 31.98 -6.27 -15.87
N ASP A 332 31.82 -7.52 -15.45
CA ASP A 332 32.56 -8.66 -16.01
C ASP A 332 31.70 -9.58 -16.90
N GLY A 333 30.39 -9.32 -17.00
CA GLY A 333 29.45 -10.15 -17.78
C GLY A 333 29.21 -11.53 -17.18
N LYS A 334 29.72 -11.82 -15.98
CA LYS A 334 29.58 -13.13 -15.35
C LYS A 334 28.14 -13.40 -14.99
N GLU A 335 27.69 -14.60 -15.34
CA GLU A 335 26.36 -15.09 -15.01
C GLU A 335 26.37 -15.96 -13.75
N THR A 336 25.39 -15.74 -12.87
CA THR A 336 25.13 -16.58 -11.70
C THR A 336 23.66 -16.92 -11.60
N ILE A 337 23.35 -18.13 -11.14
CA ILE A 337 21.96 -18.52 -10.84
C ILE A 337 21.66 -18.11 -9.41
N VAL A 338 20.56 -17.37 -9.23
CA VAL A 338 20.06 -16.94 -7.92
C VAL A 338 18.64 -17.45 -7.68
N ASP A 339 18.24 -17.54 -6.43
CA ASP A 339 16.84 -17.75 -6.08
C ASP A 339 16.00 -16.50 -6.38
N GLU A 340 14.85 -16.68 -7.03
CA GLU A 340 13.96 -15.57 -7.39
C GLU A 340 13.45 -14.84 -6.14
N HIS A 341 13.15 -15.58 -5.06
CA HIS A 341 12.68 -14.97 -3.83
C HIS A 341 13.77 -14.14 -3.17
N GLU A 342 14.99 -14.67 -3.07
CA GLU A 342 16.14 -13.96 -2.50
C GLU A 342 16.46 -12.68 -3.29
N ALA A 343 16.42 -12.75 -4.63
CA ALA A 343 16.63 -11.59 -5.48
C ALA A 343 15.57 -10.51 -5.21
N TYR A 344 14.29 -10.87 -5.17
CA TYR A 344 13.21 -9.93 -4.90
C TYR A 344 13.29 -9.32 -3.50
N GLU A 345 13.62 -10.09 -2.46
CA GLU A 345 13.81 -9.54 -1.11
C GLU A 345 15.01 -8.59 -1.05
N GLY A 346 16.10 -8.93 -1.76
CA GLY A 346 17.25 -8.05 -1.92
C GLY A 346 16.86 -6.69 -2.52
N GLU A 347 16.12 -6.69 -3.63
CA GLU A 347 15.66 -5.46 -4.28
C GLU A 347 14.66 -4.65 -3.42
N LYS A 348 13.75 -5.31 -2.70
CA LYS A 348 12.81 -4.63 -1.80
C LYS A 348 13.51 -3.95 -0.64
N SER A 349 14.56 -4.57 -0.09
CA SER A 349 15.29 -4.05 1.07
C SER A 349 15.90 -2.66 0.83
N ILE A 350 16.14 -2.32 -0.45
CA ILE A 350 16.65 -1.02 -0.91
C ILE A 350 15.65 0.09 -0.59
N LEU A 351 14.36 -0.13 -0.87
CA LEU A 351 13.29 0.82 -0.55
C LEU A 351 12.72 0.65 0.85
N GLN A 352 13.02 -0.45 1.54
CA GLN A 352 12.41 -0.75 2.83
C GLN A 352 12.73 0.35 3.85
N ASN A 353 11.67 1.02 4.28
CA ASN A 353 11.69 2.12 5.22
C ASN A 353 11.15 1.71 6.60
N TYR A 354 10.99 0.42 6.88
CA TYR A 354 10.34 -0.06 8.09
C TYR A 354 11.21 -1.07 8.84
N GLY A 355 11.25 -0.98 10.18
CA GLY A 355 12.02 -1.89 11.04
C GLY A 355 13.53 -1.72 10.99
N LYS A 356 14.05 -0.60 10.47
CA LYS A 356 15.48 -0.26 10.47
C LYS A 356 15.83 0.52 11.74
N ASP A 357 16.85 0.07 12.48
CA ASP A 357 17.37 0.76 13.66
C ASP A 357 18.13 2.04 13.26
N GLY A 358 17.38 3.12 13.00
CA GLY A 358 17.72 4.52 13.25
C GLY A 358 18.98 5.17 12.62
N GLN A 359 19.90 4.45 11.97
CA GLN A 359 21.23 5.03 11.77
C GLN A 359 21.44 5.85 10.49
N GLU A 360 20.64 5.67 9.42
CA GLU A 360 21.10 6.20 8.13
C GLU A 360 20.39 7.41 7.54
N THR A 361 19.16 7.83 7.87
CA THR A 361 18.60 9.09 7.24
C THR A 361 17.26 9.65 7.76
N GLY A 362 16.72 9.21 8.90
CA GLY A 362 15.55 9.92 9.45
C GLY A 362 14.91 9.32 10.69
N SER A 363 14.09 10.13 11.37
CA SER A 363 13.41 9.75 12.61
C SER A 363 12.18 8.90 12.33
N PHE A 364 12.21 7.66 12.82
CA PHE A 364 10.99 6.89 13.04
C PHE A 364 10.31 7.38 14.32
N GLY A 365 9.02 7.65 14.24
CA GLY A 365 8.24 8.16 15.36
C GLY A 365 6.98 7.34 15.59
N PHE A 366 6.35 7.57 16.73
CA PHE A 366 4.98 7.16 17.01
C PHE A 366 4.04 8.30 16.65
N TYR A 367 2.82 7.99 16.20
CA TYR A 367 1.82 8.99 15.86
C TYR A 367 1.59 9.96 17.04
N SER A 368 1.57 11.28 16.78
CA SER A 368 1.55 12.30 17.84
C SER A 368 0.15 12.64 18.36
N PHE A 369 -0.90 12.26 17.63
CA PHE A 369 -2.29 12.58 17.99
C PHE A 369 -3.14 11.33 18.26
N PRO A 370 -2.66 10.33 19.02
CA PRO A 370 -3.42 9.10 19.21
C PRO A 370 -4.68 9.39 20.01
N LYS A 371 -5.76 8.73 19.59
CA LYS A 371 -7.04 8.79 20.30
C LYS A 371 -7.32 7.45 20.97
N PRO A 372 -7.89 7.44 22.18
CA PRO A 372 -8.46 6.24 22.74
C PRO A 372 -9.45 5.56 21.78
N ILE A 373 -9.50 4.22 21.77
CA ILE A 373 -10.34 3.47 20.82
C ILE A 373 -11.84 3.83 20.88
N ASN A 374 -12.33 4.27 22.05
CA ASN A 374 -13.71 4.70 22.24
C ASN A 374 -13.98 6.09 21.63
N HIS A 375 -12.95 6.88 21.32
CA HIS A 375 -13.03 8.19 20.67
C HIS A 375 -12.85 8.10 19.15
N ILE A 376 -12.46 6.95 18.61
CA ILE A 376 -12.48 6.70 17.17
C ILE A 376 -13.95 6.51 16.74
N ASP A 377 -14.33 7.14 15.64
CA ASP A 377 -15.66 7.01 15.07
C ASP A 377 -15.81 5.68 14.30
N PHE A 378 -16.79 4.87 14.68
CA PHE A 378 -17.13 3.60 14.05
C PHE A 378 -18.44 3.66 13.25
N SER A 379 -19.01 4.85 13.00
CA SER A 379 -20.32 5.01 12.37
C SER A 379 -20.42 4.54 10.91
N PHE A 380 -19.30 4.20 10.26
CA PHE A 380 -19.35 3.45 9.00
C PHE A 380 -19.71 1.97 9.22
N LEU A 381 -19.64 1.45 10.44
CA LEU A 381 -20.06 0.09 10.81
C LEU A 381 -21.48 0.03 11.39
N ASP A 382 -22.07 1.17 11.74
CA ASP A 382 -23.42 1.33 12.34
C ASP A 382 -24.47 1.64 11.26
#